data_AF-A0A2N0H853-F1
#
_entry.id   AF-A0A2N0H853-F1
#
_cell.length_a   1.000
_cell.length_b   1.000
_cell.length_c   1.000
_cell.angle_alpha   90.00
_cell.angle_beta   90.00
_cell.angle_gamma   90.00
#
_symmetry.space_group_name_H-M   'P 1'
#
loop_
_entity.id
_entity.type
_entity.pdbx_description
1 polymer ?
#
loop_
_entity_poly.entity_id
_entity_poly.type
_entity_poly.pdbx_seq_one_letter_code
_entity_poly.pdbx_strand_id
1 'polypeptide(L)'
;MKPKYILENYDRILKEIKNPKIIFSNDLTPFVENFTSESFLISQVDFIKQNGKTKYIIKKPIHNLHPKVTKLNFKESEIVEEFEPFIPQILDELNIPENQSSLRWCTKNENTLYVLQECEIEDLLQEKRFFLYCYHSLKNENSKIKKINKERVFKFKIKERIEQYIHRKQYALENLAHRLIKEINPKNSSDLYQFSNNYDKIDCLKITYIYLEKLLRFIEKEYRNYLNVNIQIPYRSTLVKDFEITNKLKKVKSRLLESNINDQLLKLAYEPLLKIATINIQEKLTYYEFNYCSEFIIALYKQIHFENISEEIIKECLFDLNFNSTQFFDNLTDGILMELSVQENNIQKIDILYRLLKNYNQKQTRTFIKYNENLPSIKEQIISWIEEEIEYLSKKMKLDANQFTNVCTNEAKIKFLTGLSVAQLSYFFALLIETGVIKHKNQADIFRFISENFKTANTDKISTDSIKSKYYNIETSTKNVIREKIIELLGLTKF
;
A
#
# COMPACT_ATOMS: atom_id res chain seq x y z
N MET A 1 -16.71 -3.84 39.46
CA MET A 1 -17.78 -3.84 38.42
C MET A 1 -17.20 -4.45 37.14
N LYS A 2 -17.62 -5.66 36.73
CA LYS A 2 -17.16 -6.24 35.45
C LYS A 2 -17.55 -5.29 34.31
N PRO A 3 -16.65 -4.93 33.38
CA PRO A 3 -17.02 -4.04 32.29
C PRO A 3 -18.11 -4.71 31.45
N LYS A 4 -19.34 -4.19 31.49
CA LYS A 4 -20.45 -4.66 30.66
C LYS A 4 -20.00 -4.67 29.19
N TYR A 5 -20.28 -5.80 28.53
CA TYR A 5 -20.04 -5.99 27.10
C TYR A 5 -20.82 -4.93 26.32
N ILE A 6 -20.17 -4.27 25.36
CA ILE A 6 -20.71 -3.05 24.74
C ILE A 6 -21.87 -3.30 23.78
N LEU A 7 -21.99 -4.50 23.24
CA LEU A 7 -23.03 -4.88 22.30
C LEU A 7 -24.07 -5.79 22.95
N GLU A 8 -24.18 -5.79 24.29
CA GLU A 8 -25.12 -6.64 25.03
C GLU A 8 -26.56 -6.47 24.55
N ASN A 9 -26.99 -5.23 24.31
CA ASN A 9 -28.31 -4.94 23.77
C ASN A 9 -28.46 -5.34 22.29
N TYR A 10 -27.39 -5.28 21.48
CA TYR A 10 -27.43 -5.80 20.11
C TYR A 10 -27.57 -7.33 20.12
N ASP A 11 -26.81 -8.03 20.95
CA ASP A 11 -26.91 -9.49 21.11
C ASP A 11 -28.29 -9.91 21.62
N ARG A 12 -28.87 -9.11 22.53
CA ARG A 12 -30.25 -9.34 23.01
C ARG A 12 -31.25 -9.23 21.86
N ILE A 13 -31.22 -8.13 21.11
CA ILE A 13 -32.10 -7.93 19.94
C ILE A 13 -31.91 -9.04 18.91
N LEU A 14 -30.68 -9.50 18.68
CA LEU A 14 -30.43 -10.62 17.77
C LEU A 14 -31.00 -11.95 18.24
N LYS A 15 -30.97 -12.23 19.54
CA LYS A 15 -31.64 -13.41 20.12
C LYS A 15 -33.15 -13.34 19.95
N GLU A 16 -33.72 -12.15 20.13
CA GLU A 16 -35.15 -11.88 19.95
C GLU A 16 -35.56 -12.04 18.47
N ILE A 17 -34.78 -11.49 17.53
CA ILE A 17 -34.99 -11.65 16.08
C ILE A 17 -34.93 -13.14 15.67
N LYS A 18 -34.06 -13.93 16.31
CA LYS A 18 -33.97 -15.38 16.04
C LYS A 18 -35.14 -16.17 16.60
N ASN A 19 -35.77 -15.67 17.67
CA ASN A 19 -36.88 -16.33 18.37
C ASN A 19 -38.05 -15.37 18.57
N PRO A 20 -38.69 -14.90 17.48
CA PRO A 20 -39.71 -13.84 17.56
C PRO A 20 -40.90 -14.26 18.42
N LYS A 21 -41.22 -15.56 18.51
CA LYS A 21 -42.28 -16.11 19.38
C LYS A 21 -42.17 -15.71 20.84
N ILE A 22 -40.94 -15.48 21.35
CA ILE A 22 -40.70 -15.08 22.74
C ILE A 22 -41.05 -13.60 22.98
N ILE A 23 -40.92 -12.76 21.95
CA ILE A 23 -41.30 -11.35 22.03
C ILE A 23 -42.73 -11.12 21.60
N PHE A 24 -43.24 -11.93 20.68
CA PHE A 24 -44.61 -11.87 20.20
C PHE A 24 -45.64 -12.21 21.29
N SER A 25 -45.21 -12.86 22.38
CA SER A 25 -46.02 -13.02 23.59
C SER A 25 -46.10 -11.77 24.46
N ASN A 26 -45.26 -10.76 24.22
CA ASN A 26 -45.29 -9.48 24.92
C ASN A 26 -45.99 -8.44 24.04
N ASP A 27 -46.76 -7.57 24.66
CA ASP A 27 -47.31 -6.41 23.96
C ASP A 27 -46.20 -5.37 23.74
N LEU A 28 -45.87 -5.12 22.47
CA LEU A 28 -44.87 -4.14 22.06
C LEU A 28 -45.45 -2.73 21.90
N THR A 29 -46.78 -2.60 21.87
CA THR A 29 -47.50 -1.34 21.63
C THR A 29 -47.08 -0.25 22.62
N PRO A 30 -47.02 -0.49 23.95
CA PRO A 30 -46.60 0.53 24.92
C PRO A 30 -45.16 1.02 24.70
N PHE A 31 -44.28 0.15 24.22
CA PHE A 31 -42.91 0.55 23.91
C PHE A 31 -42.87 1.48 22.69
N VAL A 32 -43.62 1.16 21.64
CA VAL A 32 -43.62 1.91 20.38
C VAL A 32 -44.30 3.27 20.56
N GLU A 33 -45.37 3.33 21.34
CA GLU A 33 -46.08 4.58 21.69
C GLU A 33 -45.18 5.63 22.34
N ASN A 34 -44.19 5.21 23.16
CA ASN A 34 -43.25 6.14 23.79
C ASN A 34 -42.42 6.97 22.79
N PHE A 35 -42.44 6.64 21.50
CA PHE A 35 -41.69 7.33 20.45
C PHE A 35 -42.51 8.28 19.60
N THR A 36 -43.83 8.36 19.77
CA THR A 36 -44.66 9.29 19.01
C THR A 36 -45.88 9.77 19.78
N SER A 37 -46.21 11.05 19.64
CA SER A 37 -47.44 11.65 20.18
C SER A 37 -48.66 11.39 19.28
N GLU A 38 -48.41 11.20 17.98
CA GLU A 38 -49.43 10.96 16.94
C GLU A 38 -49.01 9.75 16.11
N SER A 39 -49.94 8.88 15.72
CA SER A 39 -49.64 7.65 14.99
C SER A 39 -50.32 7.69 13.62
N PHE A 40 -49.53 7.60 12.56
CA PHE A 40 -50.04 7.68 11.20
C PHE A 40 -49.21 6.90 10.18
N LEU A 41 -49.90 6.41 9.15
CA LEU A 41 -49.34 5.85 7.94
C LEU A 41 -49.10 6.94 6.90
N ILE A 42 -47.98 6.86 6.19
CA ILE A 42 -47.56 7.80 5.16
C ILE A 42 -47.54 7.07 3.82
N SER A 43 -48.48 7.41 2.95
CA SER A 43 -48.50 6.98 1.55
C SER A 43 -47.87 8.07 0.68
N GLN A 44 -46.79 7.75 -0.02
CA GLN A 44 -46.15 8.68 -0.95
C GLN A 44 -46.74 8.52 -2.34
N VAL A 45 -47.18 9.61 -2.96
CA VAL A 45 -47.70 9.68 -4.32
C VAL A 45 -46.79 10.54 -5.16
N ASP A 46 -46.23 9.97 -6.23
CA ASP A 46 -45.37 10.69 -7.18
C ASP A 46 -46.14 10.94 -8.48
N PHE A 47 -46.29 12.20 -8.87
CA PHE A 47 -46.88 12.62 -10.13
C PHE A 47 -45.83 12.65 -11.25
N ILE A 48 -46.19 12.09 -12.40
CA ILE A 48 -45.34 11.98 -13.60
C ILE A 48 -46.05 12.67 -14.76
N LYS A 49 -45.41 13.70 -15.32
CA LYS A 49 -45.89 14.41 -16.51
C LYS A 49 -45.27 13.79 -17.76
N GLN A 50 -46.09 13.25 -18.67
CA GLN A 50 -45.65 12.74 -19.97
C GLN A 50 -46.63 13.20 -21.07
N ASN A 51 -46.12 13.87 -22.10
CA ASN A 51 -46.87 14.29 -23.29
C ASN A 51 -48.18 15.06 -22.96
N GLY A 52 -48.15 15.98 -22.00
CA GLY A 52 -49.31 16.77 -21.59
C GLY A 52 -50.36 16.01 -20.77
N LYS A 53 -50.10 14.75 -20.38
CA LYS A 53 -50.93 13.97 -19.46
C LYS A 53 -50.20 13.74 -18.14
N THR A 54 -50.91 13.94 -17.04
CA THR A 54 -50.45 13.64 -15.68
C THR A 54 -50.88 12.21 -15.31
N LYS A 55 -49.92 11.42 -14.83
CA LYS A 55 -50.17 10.12 -14.17
C LYS A 55 -49.60 10.19 -12.75
N TYR A 56 -50.07 9.32 -11.87
CA TYR A 56 -49.51 9.21 -10.52
C TYR A 56 -49.12 7.76 -10.19
N ILE A 57 -48.18 7.61 -9.26
CA ILE A 57 -47.77 6.31 -8.70
C ILE A 57 -47.87 6.40 -7.19
N ILE A 58 -48.70 5.55 -6.59
CA ILE A 58 -48.84 5.41 -5.14
C ILE A 58 -47.84 4.37 -4.63
N LYS A 59 -46.99 4.76 -3.68
CA LYS A 59 -46.09 3.86 -2.95
C LYS A 59 -46.79 3.31 -1.71
N LYS A 60 -46.40 2.10 -1.32
CA LYS A 60 -46.93 1.45 -0.13
C LYS A 60 -46.72 2.28 1.14
N PRO A 61 -47.70 2.29 2.05
CA PRO A 61 -47.65 3.11 3.25
C PRO A 61 -46.54 2.66 4.21
N ILE A 62 -45.83 3.63 4.77
CA ILE A 62 -44.88 3.42 5.87
C ILE A 62 -45.37 4.13 7.12
N HIS A 63 -45.16 3.56 8.30
CA HIS A 63 -45.52 4.22 9.55
C HIS A 63 -44.61 5.41 9.83
N ASN A 64 -45.08 6.46 10.49
CA ASN A 64 -44.29 7.66 10.81
C ASN A 64 -43.01 7.37 11.63
N LEU A 65 -43.04 6.31 12.46
CA LEU A 65 -41.86 5.80 13.19
C LEU A 65 -40.86 5.03 12.33
N HIS A 66 -41.16 4.77 11.06
CA HIS A 66 -40.28 3.99 10.18
C HIS A 66 -38.96 4.74 9.87
N PRO A 67 -37.80 4.06 9.79
CA PRO A 67 -36.49 4.69 9.54
C PRO A 67 -36.43 5.60 8.31
N LYS A 68 -37.18 5.28 7.24
CA LYS A 68 -37.21 6.09 6.00
C LYS A 68 -37.86 7.46 6.20
N VAL A 69 -38.72 7.64 7.21
CA VAL A 69 -39.44 8.90 7.46
C VAL A 69 -38.49 10.04 7.81
N THR A 70 -37.40 9.74 8.50
CA THR A 70 -36.35 10.72 8.83
C THR A 70 -35.70 11.40 7.61
N LYS A 71 -35.91 10.87 6.39
CA LYS A 71 -35.42 11.46 5.13
C LYS A 71 -36.50 12.22 4.36
N LEU A 72 -37.77 12.08 4.75
CA LEU A 72 -38.88 12.80 4.14
C LEU A 72 -38.84 14.25 4.61
N ASN A 73 -39.01 15.18 3.69
CA ASN A 73 -39.06 16.61 4.01
C ASN A 73 -40.49 17.10 3.78
N PHE A 74 -41.17 17.45 4.87
CA PHE A 74 -42.55 17.92 4.86
C PHE A 74 -42.58 19.46 4.78
N LYS A 75 -43.47 20.01 3.96
CA LYS A 75 -43.97 21.38 4.14
C LYS A 75 -45.46 21.28 4.45
N GLU A 76 -45.95 22.09 5.37
CA GLU A 76 -47.35 22.52 5.29
C GLU A 76 -47.42 23.46 4.10
N SER A 77 -48.17 23.08 3.08
CA SER A 77 -48.31 23.88 1.86
C SER A 77 -49.73 23.75 1.35
N GLU A 78 -50.22 24.86 0.81
CA GLU A 78 -51.45 24.94 0.05
C GLU A 78 -51.43 23.92 -1.10
N ILE A 79 -52.61 23.40 -1.41
CA ILE A 79 -52.81 22.38 -2.44
C ILE A 79 -52.28 22.93 -3.78
N VAL A 80 -51.47 22.13 -4.48
CA VAL A 80 -51.08 22.48 -5.84
C VAL A 80 -52.31 22.27 -6.74
N GLU A 81 -52.95 23.37 -7.16
CA GLU A 81 -54.21 23.40 -7.94
C GLU A 81 -54.18 22.43 -9.14
N GLU A 82 -53.01 22.25 -9.78
CA GLU A 82 -52.82 21.35 -10.92
C GLU A 82 -53.11 19.85 -10.61
N PHE A 83 -52.87 19.41 -9.37
CA PHE A 83 -53.01 18.01 -8.96
C PHE A 83 -54.26 17.74 -8.12
N GLU A 84 -54.97 18.78 -7.72
CA GLU A 84 -56.21 18.71 -6.94
C GLU A 84 -57.26 17.75 -7.51
N PRO A 85 -57.49 17.67 -8.85
CA PRO A 85 -58.47 16.76 -9.42
C PRO A 85 -58.17 15.27 -9.19
N PHE A 86 -56.92 14.91 -8.90
CA PHE A 86 -56.52 13.52 -8.68
C PHE A 86 -56.65 13.09 -7.20
N ILE A 87 -56.82 14.04 -6.27
CA ILE A 87 -56.84 13.75 -4.83
C ILE A 87 -57.98 12.80 -4.43
N PRO A 88 -59.25 13.02 -4.86
CA PRO A 88 -60.34 12.11 -4.50
C PRO A 88 -60.09 10.68 -5.00
N GLN A 89 -59.60 10.55 -6.24
CA GLN A 89 -59.25 9.25 -6.83
C GLN A 89 -58.15 8.52 -6.05
N ILE A 90 -57.13 9.26 -5.57
CA ILE A 90 -56.04 8.72 -4.76
C ILE A 90 -56.54 8.24 -3.39
N LEU A 91 -57.43 9.01 -2.75
CA LEU A 91 -58.01 8.66 -1.45
C LEU A 91 -58.92 7.43 -1.55
N ASP A 92 -59.73 7.34 -2.61
CA ASP A 92 -60.53 6.16 -2.93
C ASP A 92 -59.65 4.93 -3.16
N GLU A 93 -58.57 5.05 -3.95
CA GLU A 93 -57.62 3.95 -4.22
C GLU A 93 -56.90 3.47 -2.94
N LEU A 94 -56.68 4.38 -1.98
CA LEU A 94 -56.09 4.07 -0.67
C LEU A 94 -57.12 3.59 0.38
N ASN A 95 -58.42 3.67 0.09
CA ASN A 95 -59.52 3.43 1.04
C ASN A 95 -59.42 4.31 2.29
N ILE A 96 -59.07 5.60 2.14
CA ILE A 96 -58.95 6.54 3.26
C ILE A 96 -60.10 7.54 3.22
N PRO A 97 -60.91 7.69 4.30
CA PRO A 97 -61.91 8.74 4.38
C PRO A 97 -61.25 10.13 4.32
N GLU A 98 -61.80 11.06 3.54
CA GLU A 98 -61.26 12.44 3.39
C GLU A 98 -61.01 13.11 4.75
N ASN A 99 -61.91 12.88 5.70
CA ASN A 99 -61.93 13.38 7.06
C ASN A 99 -60.93 12.71 8.03
N GLN A 100 -60.18 11.69 7.61
CA GLN A 100 -59.12 11.04 8.39
C GLN A 100 -57.74 11.12 7.71
N SER A 101 -57.64 11.97 6.69
CA SER A 101 -56.42 12.16 5.92
C SER A 101 -55.87 13.58 6.08
N SER A 102 -54.55 13.70 6.25
CA SER A 102 -53.88 14.99 6.08
C SER A 102 -52.89 14.92 4.92
N LEU A 103 -52.92 15.95 4.08
CA LEU A 103 -52.14 16.03 2.83
C LEU A 103 -50.95 16.95 3.04
N ARG A 104 -49.74 16.47 2.71
CA ARG A 104 -48.51 17.26 2.80
C ARG A 104 -47.68 17.13 1.53
N TRP A 105 -47.25 18.26 0.98
CA TRP A 105 -46.39 18.26 -0.20
C TRP A 105 -44.90 18.16 0.17
N CYS A 106 -44.12 17.53 -0.71
CA CYS A 106 -42.68 17.39 -0.53
C CYS A 106 -41.96 18.72 -0.81
N THR A 107 -41.09 19.16 0.11
CA THR A 107 -40.37 20.45 -0.04
C THR A 107 -39.35 20.47 -1.19
N LYS A 108 -38.89 19.30 -1.64
CA LYS A 108 -37.83 19.17 -2.66
C LYS A 108 -38.36 18.79 -4.03
N ASN A 109 -39.60 18.33 -4.12
CA ASN A 109 -40.22 17.89 -5.35
C ASN A 109 -41.71 18.24 -5.31
N GLU A 110 -42.10 19.29 -6.02
CA GLU A 110 -43.49 19.78 -6.09
C GLU A 110 -44.45 18.74 -6.69
N ASN A 111 -43.92 17.73 -7.38
CA ASN A 111 -44.70 16.62 -7.93
C ASN A 111 -44.84 15.42 -6.97
N THR A 112 -44.53 15.56 -5.68
CA THR A 112 -44.69 14.47 -4.70
C THR A 112 -45.62 14.90 -3.56
N LEU A 113 -46.71 14.16 -3.39
CA LEU A 113 -47.69 14.29 -2.32
C LEU A 113 -47.49 13.18 -1.27
N TYR A 114 -47.62 13.51 0.00
CA TYR A 114 -47.72 12.55 1.10
C TYR A 114 -49.14 12.59 1.67
N VAL A 115 -49.80 11.44 1.64
CA VAL A 115 -51.10 11.24 2.30
C VAL A 115 -50.83 10.61 3.65
N LEU A 116 -51.23 11.30 4.72
CA LEU A 116 -51.11 10.85 6.09
C LEU A 116 -52.45 10.31 6.56
N GLN A 117 -52.50 9.06 7.01
CA GLN A 117 -53.68 8.42 7.54
C GLN A 117 -53.45 8.11 9.01
N GLU A 118 -54.31 8.61 9.90
CA GLU A 118 -54.26 8.25 11.33
C GLU A 118 -54.48 6.74 11.51
N CYS A 119 -53.71 6.13 12.40
CA CYS A 119 -53.84 4.71 12.71
C CYS A 119 -53.42 4.41 14.15
N GLU A 120 -54.04 3.42 14.78
CA GLU A 120 -53.54 2.93 16.06
C GLU A 120 -52.33 2.00 15.86
N ILE A 121 -51.40 1.98 16.82
CA ILE A 121 -50.22 1.10 16.73
C ILE A 121 -50.64 -0.37 16.84
N GLU A 122 -51.73 -0.65 17.55
CA GLU A 122 -52.31 -1.99 17.71
C GLU A 122 -52.78 -2.59 16.37
N ASP A 123 -53.25 -1.75 15.45
CA ASP A 123 -53.70 -2.13 14.11
C ASP A 123 -52.55 -2.55 13.19
N LEU A 124 -51.31 -2.22 13.56
CA LEU A 124 -50.14 -2.64 12.81
C LEU A 124 -49.91 -4.15 12.98
N LEU A 125 -49.60 -4.80 11.85
CA LEU A 125 -49.11 -6.18 11.83
C LEU A 125 -47.97 -6.37 12.84
N GLN A 126 -47.97 -7.53 13.50
CA GLN A 126 -47.04 -7.85 14.58
C GLN A 126 -45.58 -7.75 14.13
N GLU A 127 -45.28 -8.16 12.90
CA GLU A 127 -43.97 -8.06 12.28
C GLU A 127 -43.52 -6.60 12.15
N LYS A 128 -44.45 -5.71 11.76
CA LYS A 128 -44.19 -4.27 11.63
C LYS A 128 -43.94 -3.63 13.00
N ARG A 129 -44.75 -3.97 14.01
CA ARG A 129 -44.50 -3.54 15.41
C ARG A 129 -43.14 -4.01 15.91
N PHE A 130 -42.77 -5.25 15.65
CA PHE A 130 -41.48 -5.80 16.04
C PHE A 130 -40.30 -5.16 15.31
N PHE A 131 -40.44 -4.86 14.03
CA PHE A 131 -39.44 -4.11 13.27
C PHE A 131 -39.24 -2.69 13.83
N LEU A 132 -40.33 -1.99 14.15
CA LEU A 132 -40.27 -0.67 14.79
C LEU A 132 -39.61 -0.74 16.17
N TYR A 133 -39.97 -1.75 16.98
CA TYR A 133 -39.30 -2.04 18.24
C TYR A 133 -37.78 -2.21 18.07
N CYS A 134 -37.36 -3.03 17.10
CA CYS A 134 -35.94 -3.24 16.79
C CYS A 134 -35.27 -1.92 16.41
N TYR A 135 -35.85 -1.18 15.47
CA TYR A 135 -35.34 0.11 14.99
C TYR A 135 -35.12 1.11 16.12
N HIS A 136 -36.13 1.35 16.96
CA HIS A 136 -36.05 2.32 18.05
C HIS A 136 -35.11 1.88 19.18
N SER A 137 -35.13 0.59 19.52
CA SER A 137 -34.19 0.01 20.49
C SER A 137 -32.73 0.18 20.05
N LEU A 138 -32.43 -0.15 18.79
CA LEU A 138 -31.10 0.01 18.21
C LEU A 138 -30.69 1.48 18.11
N LYS A 139 -31.63 2.39 17.78
CA LYS A 139 -31.38 3.83 17.71
C LYS A 139 -30.98 4.40 19.06
N ASN A 140 -31.72 4.08 20.12
CA ASN A 140 -31.41 4.53 21.46
C ASN A 140 -30.07 3.95 21.95
N GLU A 141 -29.85 2.66 21.72
CA GLU A 141 -28.60 2.01 22.13
C GLU A 141 -27.39 2.58 21.39
N ASN A 142 -27.52 2.90 20.10
CA ASN A 142 -26.47 3.55 19.32
C ASN A 142 -26.04 4.88 19.95
N SER A 143 -27.01 5.73 20.32
CA SER A 143 -26.74 7.01 20.99
C SER A 143 -26.08 6.83 22.35
N LYS A 144 -26.55 5.85 23.14
CA LYS A 144 -25.98 5.51 24.45
C LYS A 144 -24.53 5.03 24.34
N ILE A 145 -24.24 4.11 23.43
CA ILE A 145 -22.89 3.60 23.17
C ILE A 145 -21.94 4.74 22.78
N LYS A 146 -22.37 5.62 21.87
CA LYS A 146 -21.59 6.80 21.46
C LYS A 146 -21.23 7.68 22.66
N LYS A 147 -22.21 8.01 23.51
CA LYS A 147 -22.00 8.80 24.73
C LYS A 147 -21.01 8.13 25.69
N ILE A 148 -21.20 6.85 25.99
CA ILE A 148 -20.31 6.08 26.88
C ILE A 148 -18.88 6.02 26.33
N ASN A 149 -18.72 5.85 25.01
CA ASN A 149 -17.39 5.84 24.38
C ASN A 149 -16.69 7.19 24.52
N LYS A 150 -17.39 8.31 24.26
CA LYS A 150 -16.82 9.65 24.45
C LYS A 150 -16.38 9.87 25.90
N GLU A 151 -17.24 9.55 26.86
CA GLU A 151 -16.94 9.69 28.29
C GLU A 151 -15.76 8.82 28.73
N ARG A 152 -15.67 7.57 28.26
CA ARG A 152 -14.57 6.67 28.63
C ARG A 152 -13.24 7.09 28.01
N VAL A 153 -13.25 7.46 26.73
CA VAL A 153 -12.03 7.93 26.05
C VAL A 153 -11.51 9.20 26.69
N PHE A 154 -12.39 10.15 27.02
CA PHE A 154 -12.02 11.37 27.74
C PHE A 154 -11.38 11.08 29.12
N LYS A 155 -11.80 10.02 29.81
CA LYS A 155 -11.22 9.61 31.09
C LYS A 155 -9.85 8.94 30.96
N PHE A 156 -9.49 8.43 29.78
CA PHE A 156 -8.18 7.84 29.57
C PHE A 156 -7.13 8.94 29.38
N LYS A 157 -6.05 8.85 30.17
CA LYS A 157 -4.92 9.79 30.08
C LYS A 157 -3.77 9.26 29.22
N ILE A 158 -3.82 7.99 28.82
CA ILE A 158 -2.72 7.25 28.19
C ILE A 158 -3.18 6.77 26.81
N LYS A 159 -2.38 7.06 25.77
CA LYS A 159 -2.70 6.76 24.36
C LYS A 159 -2.93 5.26 24.14
N GLU A 160 -2.06 4.41 24.66
CA GLU A 160 -2.13 2.95 24.49
C GLU A 160 -3.43 2.38 25.09
N ARG A 161 -3.94 2.99 26.17
CA ARG A 161 -5.23 2.58 26.77
C ARG A 161 -6.41 2.97 25.90
N ILE A 162 -6.34 4.12 25.22
CA ILE A 162 -7.35 4.54 24.25
C ILE A 162 -7.33 3.56 23.07
N GLU A 163 -6.16 3.27 22.50
CA GLU A 163 -6.00 2.31 21.41
C GLU A 163 -6.55 0.93 21.79
N GLN A 164 -6.11 0.35 22.91
CA GLN A 164 -6.64 -0.93 23.38
C GLN A 164 -8.16 -0.93 23.56
N TYR A 165 -8.72 0.17 24.06
CA TYR A 165 -10.17 0.30 24.22
C TYR A 165 -10.87 0.34 22.86
N ILE A 166 -10.40 1.16 21.93
CA ILE A 166 -10.97 1.32 20.58
C ILE A 166 -10.80 0.04 19.76
N HIS A 167 -9.64 -0.62 19.80
CA HIS A 167 -9.38 -1.89 19.11
C HIS A 167 -10.36 -2.98 19.57
N ARG A 168 -10.63 -3.08 20.87
CA ARG A 168 -11.66 -4.01 21.39
C ARG A 168 -13.05 -3.70 20.86
N LYS A 169 -13.39 -2.42 20.63
CA LYS A 169 -14.68 -2.02 20.05
C LYS A 169 -14.75 -2.37 18.58
N GLN A 170 -13.71 -2.00 17.84
CA GLN A 170 -13.54 -2.34 16.44
C GLN A 170 -13.74 -3.84 16.22
N TYR A 171 -13.01 -4.68 16.95
CA TYR A 171 -13.14 -6.14 16.85
C TYR A 171 -14.56 -6.63 17.17
N ALA A 172 -15.20 -6.12 18.23
CA ALA A 172 -16.55 -6.54 18.58
C ALA A 172 -17.59 -6.16 17.50
N LEU A 173 -17.50 -4.94 16.97
CA LEU A 173 -18.39 -4.43 15.93
C LEU A 173 -18.17 -5.19 14.60
N GLU A 174 -16.92 -5.42 14.23
CA GLU A 174 -16.54 -6.09 12.99
C GLU A 174 -16.97 -7.57 13.00
N ASN A 175 -16.74 -8.31 14.08
CA ASN A 175 -17.25 -9.68 14.20
C ASN A 175 -18.78 -9.76 14.11
N LEU A 176 -19.48 -8.82 14.76
CA LEU A 176 -20.94 -8.79 14.69
C LEU A 176 -21.43 -8.47 13.28
N ALA A 177 -20.77 -7.54 12.58
CA ALA A 177 -21.09 -7.19 11.21
C ALA A 177 -20.89 -8.38 10.26
N HIS A 178 -19.79 -9.12 10.40
CA HIS A 178 -19.55 -10.34 9.63
C HIS A 178 -20.62 -11.41 9.86
N ARG A 179 -21.02 -11.60 11.12
CA ARG A 179 -22.12 -12.54 11.45
C ARG A 179 -23.44 -12.10 10.81
N LEU A 180 -23.77 -10.81 10.89
CA LEU A 180 -24.97 -10.25 10.26
C LEU A 180 -24.95 -10.40 8.75
N ILE A 181 -23.84 -10.08 8.08
CA ILE A 181 -23.70 -10.24 6.63
C ILE A 181 -23.92 -11.70 6.23
N LYS A 182 -23.35 -12.64 6.98
CA LYS A 182 -23.53 -14.08 6.71
C LYS A 182 -24.98 -14.53 6.87
N GLU A 183 -25.69 -14.01 7.87
CA GLU A 183 -27.09 -14.35 8.13
C GLU A 183 -28.06 -13.66 7.16
N ILE A 184 -27.81 -12.41 6.78
CA ILE A 184 -28.62 -11.67 5.80
C ILE A 184 -28.41 -12.23 4.39
N ASN A 185 -27.19 -12.69 4.08
CA ASN A 185 -26.77 -13.19 2.78
C ASN A 185 -27.17 -12.25 1.60
N PRO A 186 -26.74 -10.98 1.63
CA PRO A 186 -27.16 -9.99 0.65
C PRO A 186 -26.57 -10.29 -0.73
N LYS A 187 -27.37 -10.10 -1.79
CA LYS A 187 -26.88 -10.26 -3.18
C LYS A 187 -25.89 -9.16 -3.59
N ASN A 188 -26.10 -7.95 -3.08
CA ASN A 188 -25.28 -6.77 -3.36
C ASN A 188 -25.35 -5.78 -2.19
N SER A 189 -24.56 -4.71 -2.24
CA SER A 189 -24.48 -3.74 -1.14
C SER A 189 -25.77 -2.95 -0.91
N SER A 190 -26.55 -2.70 -1.96
CA SER A 190 -27.84 -2.02 -1.84
C SER A 190 -28.88 -2.84 -1.08
N ASP A 191 -28.83 -4.16 -1.15
CA ASP A 191 -29.76 -5.08 -0.48
C ASP A 191 -29.75 -4.89 1.04
N LEU A 192 -28.58 -4.60 1.63
CA LEU A 192 -28.43 -4.30 3.07
C LEU A 192 -29.26 -3.10 3.55
N TYR A 193 -29.67 -2.21 2.64
CA TYR A 193 -30.40 -0.98 2.94
C TYR A 193 -31.85 -0.98 2.43
N GLN A 194 -32.28 -2.08 1.81
CA GLN A 194 -33.64 -2.25 1.29
C GLN A 194 -34.43 -3.19 2.20
N PHE A 195 -35.56 -2.69 2.70
CA PHE A 195 -36.49 -3.48 3.49
C PHE A 195 -37.61 -4.04 2.61
N SER A 196 -38.05 -5.26 2.92
CA SER A 196 -39.26 -5.83 2.33
C SER A 196 -40.51 -5.09 2.83
N ASN A 197 -41.66 -5.41 2.23
CA ASN A 197 -42.94 -4.86 2.68
C ASN A 197 -43.49 -5.56 3.93
N ASN A 198 -42.98 -6.75 4.23
CA ASN A 198 -43.49 -7.60 5.30
C ASN A 198 -42.72 -7.38 6.61
N TYR A 199 -41.62 -6.62 6.58
CA TYR A 199 -40.76 -6.35 7.74
C TYR A 199 -40.34 -7.63 8.44
N ASP A 200 -39.88 -8.59 7.64
CA ASP A 200 -39.57 -9.93 8.11
C ASP A 200 -38.31 -9.93 9.00
N LYS A 201 -37.94 -11.15 9.42
CA LYS A 201 -36.73 -11.38 10.20
C LYS A 201 -35.47 -10.79 9.54
N ILE A 202 -35.35 -10.89 8.21
CA ILE A 202 -34.19 -10.37 7.48
C ILE A 202 -34.18 -8.84 7.53
N ASP A 203 -35.33 -8.18 7.45
CA ASP A 203 -35.42 -6.72 7.61
C ASP A 203 -34.96 -6.26 9.00
N CYS A 204 -35.30 -7.01 10.05
CA CYS A 204 -34.81 -6.77 11.41
C CYS A 204 -33.28 -6.94 11.53
N LEU A 205 -32.70 -7.95 10.85
CA LEU A 205 -31.25 -8.12 10.77
C LEU A 205 -30.58 -6.96 9.98
N LYS A 206 -31.18 -6.54 8.86
CA LYS A 206 -30.71 -5.40 8.05
C LYS A 206 -30.71 -4.11 8.86
N ILE A 207 -31.76 -3.80 9.62
CA ILE A 207 -31.76 -2.59 10.46
C ILE A 207 -30.72 -2.68 11.59
N THR A 208 -30.46 -3.87 12.13
CA THR A 208 -29.36 -4.10 13.08
C THR A 208 -28.01 -3.82 12.45
N TYR A 209 -27.77 -4.32 11.24
CA TYR A 209 -26.54 -4.02 10.48
C TYR A 209 -26.36 -2.52 10.23
N ILE A 210 -27.41 -1.82 9.80
CA ILE A 210 -27.35 -0.36 9.53
C ILE A 210 -26.95 0.41 10.79
N TYR A 211 -27.47 0.05 11.96
CA TYR A 211 -27.12 0.72 13.21
C TYR A 211 -25.74 0.33 13.73
N LEU A 212 -25.31 -0.90 13.49
CA LEU A 212 -23.95 -1.34 13.75
C LEU A 212 -22.94 -0.57 12.88
N GLU A 213 -23.25 -0.39 11.60
CA GLU A 213 -22.47 0.42 10.67
C GLU A 213 -22.38 1.89 11.12
N LYS A 214 -23.48 2.47 11.62
CA LYS A 214 -23.45 3.83 12.22
C LYS A 214 -22.51 3.93 13.42
N LEU A 215 -22.32 2.85 14.20
CA LEU A 215 -21.32 2.83 15.28
C LEU A 215 -19.91 2.74 14.73
N LEU A 216 -19.68 1.88 13.74
CA LEU A 216 -18.37 1.74 13.08
C LEU A 216 -17.91 3.07 12.48
N ARG A 217 -18.77 3.75 11.71
CA ARG A 217 -18.49 5.08 11.15
C ARG A 217 -18.18 6.12 12.21
N PHE A 218 -18.87 6.05 13.35
CA PHE A 218 -18.59 6.93 14.47
C PHE A 218 -17.19 6.68 15.05
N ILE A 219 -16.82 5.42 15.26
CA ILE A 219 -15.50 5.05 15.75
C ILE A 219 -14.42 5.54 14.78
N GLU A 220 -14.61 5.34 13.49
CA GLU A 220 -13.63 5.75 12.47
C GLU A 220 -13.44 7.26 12.39
N LYS A 221 -14.53 8.02 12.41
CA LYS A 221 -14.47 9.49 12.34
C LYS A 221 -13.87 10.10 13.59
N GLU A 222 -14.26 9.63 14.77
CA GLU A 222 -13.87 10.27 16.03
C GLU A 222 -12.54 9.77 16.58
N TYR A 223 -12.13 8.55 16.23
CA TYR A 223 -10.94 7.91 16.79
C TYR A 223 -9.94 7.44 15.73
N ARG A 224 -9.88 8.12 14.57
CA ARG A 224 -9.01 7.80 13.43
C ARG A 224 -7.56 7.46 13.82
N ASN A 225 -6.99 8.21 14.75
CA ASN A 225 -5.60 8.06 15.18
C ASN A 225 -5.35 6.90 16.16
N TYR A 226 -6.41 6.21 16.58
CA TYR A 226 -6.38 5.09 17.54
C TYR A 226 -7.00 3.81 16.96
N LEU A 227 -7.19 3.77 15.64
CA LEU A 227 -7.76 2.60 14.97
C LEU A 227 -6.68 1.55 14.76
N ASN A 228 -7.05 0.29 14.93
CA ASN A 228 -6.29 -0.82 14.40
C ASN A 228 -6.56 -0.90 12.90
N VAL A 229 -5.54 -0.59 12.11
CA VAL A 229 -5.64 -0.59 10.64
C VAL A 229 -5.56 -1.99 10.03
N ASN A 230 -5.14 -2.99 10.80
CA ASN A 230 -4.92 -4.36 10.29
C ASN A 230 -6.18 -5.23 10.38
N ILE A 231 -7.31 -4.67 10.86
CA ILE A 231 -8.59 -5.37 10.90
C ILE A 231 -9.33 -5.20 9.57
N GLN A 232 -10.27 -6.10 9.28
CA GLN A 232 -11.10 -6.04 8.08
C GLN A 232 -12.14 -4.92 8.14
N ILE A 233 -12.45 -4.35 6.98
CA ILE A 233 -13.52 -3.37 6.83
C ILE A 233 -14.86 -4.09 6.58
N PRO A 234 -15.89 -3.86 7.42
CA PRO A 234 -17.18 -4.54 7.29
C PRO A 234 -18.21 -3.86 6.34
N TYR A 235 -18.00 -2.62 5.87
CA TYR A 235 -18.98 -1.86 5.06
C TYR A 235 -18.35 -1.05 3.91
N ARG A 236 -17.49 -1.73 3.15
CA ARG A 236 -16.58 -1.11 2.17
C ARG A 236 -17.26 -0.27 1.09
N SER A 237 -18.40 -0.72 0.57
CA SER A 237 -19.13 -0.01 -0.50
C SER A 237 -19.53 1.40 -0.12
N THR A 238 -19.78 1.66 1.17
CA THR A 238 -20.12 2.99 1.62
C THR A 238 -18.89 3.85 1.86
N LEU A 239 -17.78 3.29 2.36
CA LEU A 239 -16.53 4.03 2.50
C LEU A 239 -16.04 4.56 1.14
N VAL A 240 -16.07 3.73 0.09
CA VAL A 240 -15.67 4.17 -1.26
C VAL A 240 -16.48 5.39 -1.75
N LYS A 241 -17.75 5.50 -1.34
CA LYS A 241 -18.59 6.68 -1.63
C LYS A 241 -18.24 7.86 -0.73
N ASP A 242 -18.10 7.63 0.57
CA ASP A 242 -17.78 8.66 1.57
C ASP A 242 -16.42 9.35 1.27
N PHE A 243 -15.47 8.66 0.64
CA PHE A 243 -14.16 9.20 0.24
C PHE A 243 -14.10 9.73 -1.21
N GLU A 244 -15.22 9.76 -1.94
CA GLU A 244 -15.29 10.17 -3.36
C GLU A 244 -14.32 9.39 -4.28
N ILE A 245 -13.93 8.18 -3.88
CA ILE A 245 -12.95 7.36 -4.61
C ILE A 245 -13.55 6.86 -5.92
N THR A 246 -14.86 6.60 -5.97
CA THR A 246 -15.53 6.02 -7.14
C THR A 246 -15.26 6.80 -8.43
N ASN A 247 -15.41 8.12 -8.40
CA ASN A 247 -15.24 8.96 -9.60
C ASN A 247 -13.76 9.08 -9.99
N LYS A 248 -12.89 9.25 -8.99
CA LYS A 248 -11.43 9.31 -9.19
C LYS A 248 -10.91 8.00 -9.79
N LEU A 249 -11.33 6.86 -9.24
CA LEU A 249 -11.02 5.52 -9.72
C LEU A 249 -11.42 5.32 -11.18
N LYS A 250 -12.65 5.70 -11.55
CA LYS A 250 -13.11 5.60 -12.94
C LYS A 250 -12.23 6.41 -13.90
N LYS A 251 -11.90 7.65 -13.53
CA LYS A 251 -11.07 8.53 -14.36
C LYS A 251 -9.62 8.04 -14.48
N VAL A 252 -9.04 7.55 -13.39
CA VAL A 252 -7.68 6.96 -13.38
C VAL A 252 -7.65 5.74 -14.30
N LYS A 253 -8.64 4.85 -14.18
CA LYS A 253 -8.75 3.66 -15.05
C LYS A 253 -8.82 4.03 -16.53
N SER A 254 -9.76 4.89 -16.92
CA SER A 254 -9.91 5.24 -18.34
C SER A 254 -8.62 5.83 -18.91
N ARG A 255 -7.98 6.75 -18.17
CA ARG A 255 -6.75 7.41 -18.62
C ARG A 255 -5.55 6.47 -18.70
N LEU A 256 -5.42 5.51 -17.78
CA LEU A 256 -4.36 4.50 -17.87
C LEU A 256 -4.56 3.58 -19.09
N LEU A 257 -5.79 3.20 -19.42
CA LEU A 257 -6.07 2.39 -20.64
C LEU A 257 -5.86 3.17 -21.94
N GLU A 258 -6.13 4.47 -21.93
CA GLU A 258 -5.87 5.37 -23.06
C GLU A 258 -4.37 5.72 -23.20
N SER A 259 -3.54 5.39 -22.20
CA SER A 259 -2.12 5.71 -22.22
C SER A 259 -1.32 4.68 -23.02
N ASN A 260 -0.29 5.14 -23.73
CA ASN A 260 0.57 4.31 -24.56
C ASN A 260 1.76 3.76 -23.75
N ILE A 261 1.51 3.24 -22.55
CA ILE A 261 2.52 2.63 -21.67
C ILE A 261 2.58 1.12 -21.89
N ASN A 262 3.73 0.51 -21.63
CA ASN A 262 3.92 -0.93 -21.69
C ASN A 262 2.90 -1.71 -20.82
N ASP A 263 2.37 -2.80 -21.37
CA ASP A 263 1.39 -3.69 -20.74
C ASP A 263 1.79 -4.18 -19.33
N GLN A 264 3.07 -4.46 -19.09
CA GLN A 264 3.57 -4.88 -17.78
C GLN A 264 3.41 -3.76 -16.76
N LEU A 265 3.82 -2.54 -17.10
CA LEU A 265 3.68 -1.38 -16.22
C LEU A 265 2.20 -1.02 -16.00
N LEU A 266 1.37 -1.13 -17.04
CA LEU A 266 -0.07 -0.95 -16.95
C LEU A 266 -0.69 -1.92 -15.94
N LYS A 267 -0.33 -3.22 -16.00
CA LYS A 267 -0.80 -4.24 -15.06
C LYS A 267 -0.43 -3.90 -13.62
N LEU A 268 0.80 -3.45 -13.37
CA LEU A 268 1.26 -3.04 -12.03
C LEU A 268 0.44 -1.86 -11.50
N ALA A 269 0.28 -0.81 -12.32
CA ALA A 269 -0.50 0.37 -11.93
C ALA A 269 -2.00 0.05 -11.71
N TYR A 270 -2.51 -0.99 -12.38
CA TYR A 270 -3.90 -1.44 -12.24
C TYR A 270 -4.17 -2.26 -10.99
N GLU A 271 -3.17 -2.94 -10.41
CA GLU A 271 -3.37 -3.91 -9.33
C GLU A 271 -4.07 -3.29 -8.10
N PRO A 272 -3.63 -2.12 -7.56
CA PRO A 272 -4.33 -1.49 -6.43
C PRO A 272 -5.72 -0.97 -6.81
N LEU A 273 -5.93 -0.61 -8.07
CA LEU A 273 -7.23 -0.15 -8.58
C LEU A 273 -8.24 -1.29 -8.64
N LEU A 274 -7.78 -2.50 -8.96
CA LEU A 274 -8.62 -3.70 -8.98
C LEU A 274 -9.04 -4.07 -7.56
N LYS A 275 -8.13 -4.03 -6.58
CA LYS A 275 -8.47 -4.28 -5.16
C LYS A 275 -9.63 -3.43 -4.65
N ILE A 276 -9.77 -2.18 -5.12
CA ILE A 276 -10.92 -1.33 -4.78
C ILE A 276 -12.12 -1.56 -5.70
N ALA A 277 -11.90 -1.81 -6.99
CA ALA A 277 -12.98 -1.95 -7.95
C ALA A 277 -13.76 -3.28 -7.82
N THR A 278 -13.09 -4.35 -7.39
CA THR A 278 -13.72 -5.67 -7.22
C THR A 278 -14.31 -5.86 -5.83
N ILE A 279 -14.24 -4.83 -4.96
CA ILE A 279 -14.78 -4.86 -3.60
C ILE A 279 -16.22 -5.38 -3.65
N ASN A 280 -16.38 -6.61 -3.22
CA ASN A 280 -17.67 -7.22 -2.90
C ASN A 280 -17.78 -7.39 -1.38
N ILE A 281 -18.98 -7.79 -0.93
CA ILE A 281 -19.29 -7.96 0.50
C ILE A 281 -18.52 -9.15 1.12
N GLN A 282 -18.00 -10.07 0.30
CA GLN A 282 -17.44 -11.36 0.73
C GLN A 282 -15.91 -11.41 0.77
N GLU A 283 -15.21 -10.60 -0.03
CA GLU A 283 -13.75 -10.52 -0.02
C GLU A 283 -13.23 -9.97 1.30
N LYS A 284 -11.93 -10.08 1.60
CA LYS A 284 -11.30 -9.54 2.81
C LYS A 284 -10.38 -8.38 2.43
N LEU A 285 -10.61 -7.21 3.01
CA LEU A 285 -9.79 -6.00 2.82
C LEU A 285 -9.65 -5.31 4.18
N THR A 286 -8.42 -5.02 4.58
CA THR A 286 -8.14 -4.31 5.83
C THR A 286 -8.23 -2.79 5.67
N TYR A 287 -8.29 -2.06 6.78
CA TYR A 287 -8.17 -0.60 6.74
C TYR A 287 -6.83 -0.15 6.17
N TYR A 288 -5.75 -0.89 6.45
CA TYR A 288 -4.43 -0.62 5.90
C TYR A 288 -4.46 -0.68 4.36
N GLU A 289 -4.93 -1.80 3.80
CA GLU A 289 -5.01 -2.00 2.37
C GLU A 289 -5.93 -0.98 1.69
N PHE A 290 -7.09 -0.70 2.30
CA PHE A 290 -8.01 0.32 1.79
C PHE A 290 -7.37 1.71 1.80
N ASN A 291 -6.73 2.12 2.89
CA ASN A 291 -6.09 3.42 3.00
C ASN A 291 -4.96 3.55 1.97
N TYR A 292 -4.12 2.52 1.82
CA TYR A 292 -3.07 2.49 0.80
C TYR A 292 -3.67 2.67 -0.61
N CYS A 293 -4.64 1.84 -0.98
CA CYS A 293 -5.24 1.90 -2.31
C CYS A 293 -5.99 3.23 -2.55
N SER A 294 -6.59 3.80 -1.51
CA SER A 294 -7.26 5.10 -1.59
C SER A 294 -6.27 6.23 -1.87
N GLU A 295 -5.16 6.29 -1.13
CA GLU A 295 -4.08 7.25 -1.36
C GLU A 295 -3.45 7.04 -2.74
N PHE A 296 -3.26 5.78 -3.16
CA PHE A 296 -2.77 5.41 -4.49
C PHE A 296 -3.65 5.98 -5.61
N ILE A 297 -4.97 5.78 -5.52
CA ILE A 297 -5.94 6.32 -6.48
C ILE A 297 -5.91 7.85 -6.49
N ILE A 298 -5.84 8.49 -5.32
CA ILE A 298 -5.83 9.95 -5.20
C ILE A 298 -4.54 10.53 -5.79
N ALA A 299 -3.39 9.91 -5.55
CA ALA A 299 -2.10 10.34 -6.07
C ALA A 299 -2.03 10.21 -7.59
N LEU A 300 -2.43 9.06 -8.15
CA LEU A 300 -2.50 8.88 -9.60
C LEU A 300 -3.51 9.84 -10.24
N TYR A 301 -4.67 10.04 -9.61
CA TYR A 301 -5.67 10.99 -10.11
C TYR A 301 -5.09 12.41 -10.23
N LYS A 302 -4.28 12.84 -9.25
CA LYS A 302 -3.60 14.13 -9.30
C LYS A 302 -2.59 14.17 -10.45
N GLN A 303 -1.70 13.17 -10.55
CA GLN A 303 -0.66 13.16 -11.59
C GLN A 303 -1.25 13.19 -13.01
N ILE A 304 -2.23 12.32 -13.26
CA ILE A 304 -2.90 12.19 -14.56
C ILE A 304 -3.71 13.43 -14.94
N HIS A 305 -4.12 14.25 -13.96
CA HIS A 305 -4.86 15.48 -14.23
C HIS A 305 -3.96 16.60 -14.79
N PHE A 306 -2.68 16.63 -14.40
CA PHE A 306 -1.78 17.75 -14.70
C PHE A 306 -0.80 17.45 -15.84
N GLU A 307 -0.52 16.18 -16.15
CA GLU A 307 0.54 15.79 -17.08
C GLU A 307 0.09 14.71 -18.08
N ASN A 308 0.75 14.66 -19.24
CA ASN A 308 0.63 13.52 -20.14
C ASN A 308 1.29 12.29 -19.49
N ILE A 309 0.61 11.14 -19.55
CA ILE A 309 1.10 9.91 -18.91
C ILE A 309 2.26 9.35 -19.73
N SER A 310 3.46 9.36 -19.15
CA SER A 310 4.62 8.59 -19.63
C SER A 310 4.93 7.41 -18.70
N GLU A 311 5.74 6.47 -19.18
CA GLU A 311 6.18 5.34 -18.34
C GLU A 311 7.01 5.80 -17.14
N GLU A 312 7.89 6.78 -17.34
CA GLU A 312 8.73 7.35 -16.28
C GLU A 312 7.88 7.98 -15.18
N ILE A 313 6.86 8.76 -15.56
CA ILE A 313 5.96 9.41 -14.60
C ILE A 313 5.21 8.35 -13.76
N ILE A 314 4.75 7.27 -14.39
CA ILE A 314 4.09 6.18 -13.66
C ILE A 314 5.08 5.47 -12.74
N LYS A 315 6.29 5.12 -13.21
CA LYS A 315 7.34 4.50 -12.38
C LYS A 315 7.70 5.38 -11.19
N GLU A 316 7.85 6.69 -11.39
CA GLU A 316 8.10 7.65 -10.31
C GLU A 316 6.93 7.70 -9.32
N CYS A 317 5.69 7.72 -9.81
CA CYS A 317 4.52 7.71 -8.95
C CYS A 317 4.42 6.43 -8.12
N LEU A 318 4.66 5.26 -8.73
CA LEU A 318 4.68 3.97 -8.03
C LEU A 318 5.79 3.92 -6.96
N PHE A 319 6.98 4.46 -7.28
CA PHE A 319 8.08 4.57 -6.33
C PHE A 319 7.74 5.50 -5.16
N ASP A 320 7.20 6.68 -5.45
CA ASP A 320 6.78 7.68 -4.44
C ASP A 320 5.70 7.15 -3.51
N LEU A 321 4.81 6.30 -4.03
CA LEU A 321 3.75 5.59 -3.31
C LEU A 321 4.25 4.33 -2.60
N ASN A 322 5.56 4.06 -2.63
CA ASN A 322 6.18 2.91 -1.99
C ASN A 322 5.49 1.60 -2.38
N PHE A 323 5.20 1.45 -3.68
CA PHE A 323 4.61 0.26 -4.28
C PHE A 323 5.65 -0.86 -4.30
N ASN A 324 5.90 -1.47 -3.16
CA ASN A 324 7.00 -2.39 -2.91
C ASN A 324 6.69 -3.84 -3.29
N SER A 325 5.96 -4.05 -4.39
CA SER A 325 5.71 -5.39 -4.93
C SER A 325 6.98 -5.92 -5.60
N THR A 326 7.16 -7.25 -5.57
CA THR A 326 8.31 -7.90 -6.22
C THR A 326 8.32 -7.64 -7.72
N GLN A 327 7.15 -7.66 -8.36
CA GLN A 327 7.03 -7.42 -9.80
C GLN A 327 7.42 -6.00 -10.22
N PHE A 328 7.16 -5.00 -9.36
CA PHE A 328 7.61 -3.64 -9.63
C PHE A 328 9.11 -3.48 -9.37
N PHE A 329 9.63 -4.15 -8.33
CA PHE A 329 11.07 -4.24 -8.11
C PHE A 329 11.78 -4.84 -9.33
N ASP A 330 11.30 -5.98 -9.85
CA ASP A 330 11.84 -6.63 -11.06
C ASP A 330 11.80 -5.68 -12.26
N ASN A 331 10.69 -4.96 -12.46
CA ASN A 331 10.58 -3.98 -13.55
C ASN A 331 11.63 -2.86 -13.48
N LEU A 332 12.00 -2.44 -12.26
CA LEU A 332 13.02 -1.42 -12.05
C LEU A 332 14.43 -1.97 -12.24
N THR A 333 14.72 -3.17 -11.73
CA THR A 333 16.05 -3.80 -11.88
C THR A 333 16.30 -4.24 -13.31
N ASP A 334 15.30 -4.73 -14.04
CA ASP A 334 15.40 -5.04 -15.48
C ASP A 334 15.83 -3.82 -16.29
N GLY A 335 15.27 -2.65 -15.99
CA GLY A 335 15.67 -1.39 -16.63
C GLY A 335 17.14 -1.03 -16.37
N ILE A 336 17.61 -1.24 -15.14
CA ILE A 336 19.03 -1.03 -14.78
C ILE A 336 19.91 -2.05 -15.49
N LEU A 337 19.54 -3.33 -15.50
CA LEU A 337 20.29 -4.39 -16.17
C LEU A 337 20.42 -4.15 -17.67
N MET A 338 19.37 -3.64 -18.32
CA MET A 338 19.44 -3.21 -19.72
C MET A 338 20.45 -2.07 -19.91
N GLU A 339 20.43 -1.03 -19.06
CA GLU A 339 21.41 0.07 -19.12
C GLU A 339 22.85 -0.43 -18.92
N LEU A 340 23.05 -1.38 -18.00
CA LEU A 340 24.34 -2.00 -17.73
C LEU A 340 24.82 -2.91 -18.88
N SER A 341 23.91 -3.57 -19.59
CA SER A 341 24.25 -4.50 -20.67
C SER A 341 24.94 -3.82 -21.85
N VAL A 342 24.71 -2.52 -22.04
CA VAL A 342 25.34 -1.69 -23.08
C VAL A 342 26.82 -1.47 -22.81
N GLN A 343 27.25 -1.56 -21.54
CA GLN A 343 28.65 -1.35 -21.16
C GLN A 343 29.42 -2.67 -21.17
N GLU A 344 30.60 -2.68 -21.77
CA GLU A 344 31.49 -3.85 -21.73
C GLU A 344 32.34 -3.87 -20.46
N ASN A 345 32.74 -2.68 -19.97
CA ASN A 345 33.68 -2.53 -18.87
C ASN A 345 32.97 -2.49 -17.50
N ASN A 346 33.39 -3.36 -16.58
CA ASN A 346 32.88 -3.40 -15.20
C ASN A 346 33.09 -2.07 -14.44
N ILE A 347 34.14 -1.29 -14.73
CA ILE A 347 34.36 0.02 -14.11
C ILE A 347 33.24 0.99 -14.48
N GLN A 348 32.85 1.01 -15.77
CA GLN A 348 31.77 1.87 -16.24
C GLN A 348 30.42 1.43 -15.66
N LYS A 349 30.18 0.12 -15.55
CA LYS A 349 28.98 -0.41 -14.88
C LYS A 349 28.91 0.04 -13.42
N ILE A 350 30.02 -0.05 -12.69
CA ILE A 350 30.11 0.39 -11.29
C ILE A 350 29.87 1.90 -11.17
N ASP A 351 30.41 2.73 -12.08
CA ASP A 351 30.15 4.17 -12.09
C ASP A 351 28.67 4.50 -12.30
N ILE A 352 28.01 3.83 -13.26
CA ILE A 352 26.56 3.93 -13.48
C ILE A 352 25.80 3.53 -12.22
N LEU A 353 26.15 2.40 -11.59
CA LEU A 353 25.52 1.94 -10.36
C LEU A 353 25.70 2.94 -9.20
N TYR A 354 26.88 3.55 -9.03
CA TYR A 354 27.07 4.59 -8.01
C TYR A 354 26.23 5.84 -8.28
N ARG A 355 26.10 6.26 -9.55
CA ARG A 355 25.20 7.36 -9.94
C ARG A 355 23.74 7.03 -9.61
N LEU A 356 23.29 5.82 -9.94
CA LEU A 356 21.93 5.36 -9.63
C LEU A 356 21.72 5.25 -8.11
N LEU A 357 22.67 4.67 -7.37
CA LEU A 357 22.65 4.57 -5.92
C LEU A 357 22.49 5.94 -5.27
N LYS A 358 23.28 6.92 -5.73
CA LYS A 358 23.17 8.31 -5.28
C LYS A 358 21.77 8.86 -5.54
N ASN A 359 21.24 8.68 -6.75
CA ASN A 359 19.91 9.17 -7.12
C ASN A 359 18.81 8.57 -6.23
N TYR A 360 18.80 7.24 -6.05
CA TYR A 360 17.81 6.57 -5.20
C TYR A 360 17.94 6.94 -3.72
N ASN A 361 19.16 7.10 -3.20
CA ASN A 361 19.39 7.59 -1.84
C ASN A 361 18.82 8.99 -1.63
N GLN A 362 19.00 9.88 -2.61
CA GLN A 362 18.53 11.26 -2.56
C GLN A 362 17.02 11.42 -2.83
N LYS A 363 16.38 10.45 -3.49
CA LYS A 363 14.92 10.46 -3.70
C LYS A 363 14.18 10.41 -2.36
N GLN A 364 13.24 11.33 -2.17
CA GLN A 364 12.34 11.34 -1.02
C GLN A 364 11.07 10.54 -1.37
N THR A 365 10.71 9.58 -0.53
CA THR A 365 9.44 8.87 -0.66
C THR A 365 8.32 9.73 -0.06
N ARG A 366 7.21 9.91 -0.78
CA ARG A 366 6.06 10.69 -0.29
C ARG A 366 5.29 9.99 0.82
N THR A 367 5.32 8.65 0.85
CA THR A 367 4.61 7.85 1.84
C THR A 367 5.53 6.87 2.56
N PHE A 368 5.29 6.72 3.87
CA PHE A 368 5.91 5.69 4.70
C PHE A 368 5.10 4.38 4.70
N ILE A 369 3.88 4.40 4.15
CA ILE A 369 3.01 3.22 4.06
C ILE A 369 3.47 2.37 2.88
N LYS A 370 3.58 1.06 3.09
CA LYS A 370 4.03 0.08 2.08
C LYS A 370 2.83 -0.56 1.41
N TYR A 371 2.93 -0.95 0.15
CA TYR A 371 1.88 -1.76 -0.47
C TYR A 371 1.77 -3.15 0.17
N ASN A 372 2.93 -3.79 0.40
CA ASN A 372 3.07 -5.05 1.11
C ASN A 372 3.79 -4.81 2.43
N GLU A 373 3.07 -4.98 3.55
CA GLU A 373 3.59 -4.78 4.91
C GLU A 373 4.78 -5.68 5.24
N ASN A 374 4.85 -6.88 4.64
CA ASN A 374 5.84 -7.91 4.95
C ASN A 374 7.15 -7.75 4.16
N LEU A 375 7.18 -6.87 3.15
CA LEU A 375 8.38 -6.60 2.37
C LEU A 375 9.06 -5.31 2.83
N PRO A 376 10.39 -5.14 2.63
CA PRO A 376 11.05 -3.85 2.77
C PRO A 376 10.43 -2.81 1.83
N SER A 377 10.64 -1.52 2.11
CA SER A 377 10.21 -0.46 1.18
C SER A 377 10.86 -0.62 -0.20
N ILE A 378 10.22 -0.10 -1.25
CA ILE A 378 10.78 -0.21 -2.60
C ILE A 378 12.17 0.46 -2.70
N LYS A 379 12.35 1.56 -1.95
CA LYS A 379 13.62 2.27 -1.83
C LYS A 379 14.71 1.38 -1.22
N GLU A 380 14.41 0.71 -0.10
CA GLU A 380 15.35 -0.22 0.54
C GLU A 380 15.69 -1.40 -0.38
N GLN A 381 14.70 -1.98 -1.05
CA GLN A 381 14.91 -3.10 -1.98
C GLN A 381 15.90 -2.73 -3.10
N ILE A 382 15.70 -1.58 -3.74
CA ILE A 382 16.56 -1.14 -4.86
C ILE A 382 17.94 -0.72 -4.39
N ILE A 383 18.05 0.00 -3.28
CA ILE A 383 19.34 0.40 -2.72
C ILE A 383 20.17 -0.84 -2.39
N SER A 384 19.58 -1.79 -1.66
CA SER A 384 20.25 -3.04 -1.30
C SER A 384 20.68 -3.84 -2.54
N TRP A 385 19.83 -3.92 -3.57
CA TRP A 385 20.19 -4.60 -4.81
C TRP A 385 21.36 -3.91 -5.55
N ILE A 386 21.36 -2.57 -5.63
CA ILE A 386 22.45 -1.83 -6.28
C ILE A 386 23.76 -2.01 -5.51
N GLU A 387 23.73 -1.99 -4.18
CA GLU A 387 24.91 -2.20 -3.34
C GLU A 387 25.51 -3.60 -3.55
N GLU A 388 24.67 -4.64 -3.59
CA GLU A 388 25.11 -6.01 -3.90
C GLU A 388 25.70 -6.12 -5.32
N GLU A 389 25.11 -5.46 -6.31
CA GLU A 389 25.62 -5.48 -7.69
C GLU A 389 27.00 -4.78 -7.78
N ILE A 390 27.18 -3.65 -7.08
CA ILE A 390 28.48 -2.97 -6.95
C ILE A 390 29.50 -3.89 -6.29
N GLU A 391 29.12 -4.56 -5.20
CA GLU A 391 30.00 -5.48 -4.49
C GLU A 391 30.41 -6.67 -5.36
N TYR A 392 29.45 -7.27 -6.07
CA TYR A 392 29.67 -8.37 -7.00
C TYR A 392 30.66 -7.98 -8.10
N LEU A 393 30.42 -6.87 -8.81
CA LEU A 393 31.28 -6.40 -9.89
C LEU A 393 32.68 -6.02 -9.38
N SER A 394 32.75 -5.39 -8.20
CA SER A 394 34.03 -5.03 -7.57
C SER A 394 34.86 -6.27 -7.20
N LYS A 395 34.22 -7.32 -6.68
CA LYS A 395 34.87 -8.61 -6.40
C LYS A 395 35.31 -9.31 -7.68
N LYS A 396 34.46 -9.32 -8.71
CA LYS A 396 34.78 -9.90 -10.02
C LYS A 396 36.02 -9.24 -10.62
N MET A 397 36.10 -7.91 -10.60
CA MET A 397 37.28 -7.18 -11.04
C MET A 397 38.56 -7.55 -10.27
N LYS A 398 38.48 -7.73 -8.94
CA LYS A 398 39.63 -8.17 -8.13
C LYS A 398 40.06 -9.59 -8.52
N LEU A 399 39.12 -10.49 -8.79
CA LEU A 399 39.42 -11.84 -9.26
C LEU A 399 40.07 -11.84 -10.64
N ASP A 400 39.54 -11.05 -11.58
CA ASP A 400 40.12 -10.91 -12.92
C ASP A 400 41.53 -10.33 -12.85
N ALA A 401 41.75 -9.26 -12.05
CA ALA A 401 43.08 -8.70 -11.82
C ALA A 401 44.04 -9.70 -11.18
N ASN A 402 43.56 -10.54 -10.25
CA ASN A 402 44.33 -11.62 -9.64
C ASN A 402 44.64 -12.76 -10.63
N GLN A 403 43.79 -12.99 -11.63
CA GLN A 403 44.09 -13.92 -12.73
C GLN A 403 45.17 -13.35 -13.66
N PHE A 404 45.11 -12.06 -14.00
CA PHE A 404 46.16 -11.41 -14.81
C PHE A 404 47.51 -11.37 -14.08
N THR A 405 47.54 -11.16 -12.75
CA THR A 405 48.80 -11.24 -11.99
C THR A 405 49.33 -12.67 -11.86
N ASN A 406 48.46 -13.69 -11.88
CA ASN A 406 48.87 -15.11 -11.90
C ASN A 406 49.28 -15.62 -13.29
N VAL A 407 48.86 -14.96 -14.38
CA VAL A 407 49.33 -15.27 -15.74
C VAL A 407 50.68 -14.59 -16.04
N CYS A 408 50.90 -13.36 -15.57
CA CYS A 408 52.20 -12.68 -15.70
C CYS A 408 53.34 -13.27 -14.86
N THR A 409 53.07 -14.18 -13.91
CA THR A 409 54.12 -14.92 -13.19
C THR A 409 54.58 -16.19 -13.93
N ASN A 410 53.85 -16.63 -14.96
CA ASN A 410 54.17 -17.83 -15.75
C ASN A 410 54.67 -17.55 -17.17
N GLU A 411 54.70 -16.30 -17.63
CA GLU A 411 55.66 -15.95 -18.67
C GLU A 411 57.03 -15.92 -18.01
N ALA A 412 57.90 -16.87 -18.38
CA ALA A 412 59.27 -16.91 -17.91
C ALA A 412 59.91 -15.52 -18.12
N LYS A 413 60.03 -14.72 -17.04
CA LYS A 413 60.74 -13.42 -17.06
C LYS A 413 62.00 -13.60 -17.90
N ILE A 414 62.06 -12.94 -19.05
CA ILE A 414 63.20 -13.03 -19.96
C ILE A 414 64.41 -12.48 -19.19
N LYS A 415 65.24 -13.38 -18.68
CA LYS A 415 66.49 -13.00 -17.99
C LYS A 415 67.53 -12.57 -19.01
N PHE A 416 68.23 -11.49 -18.72
CA PHE A 416 69.36 -11.04 -19.52
C PHE A 416 70.50 -12.04 -19.44
N LEU A 417 70.91 -12.59 -20.59
CA LEU A 417 72.13 -13.38 -20.68
C LEU A 417 73.33 -12.44 -20.65
N THR A 418 74.13 -12.52 -19.58
CA THR A 418 75.39 -11.79 -19.47
C THR A 418 76.58 -12.65 -19.87
N GLY A 419 77.59 -12.03 -20.48
CA GLY A 419 78.89 -12.65 -20.73
C GLY A 419 79.79 -12.77 -19.49
N LEU A 420 79.33 -12.26 -18.33
CA LEU A 420 80.03 -12.35 -17.06
C LEU A 420 79.66 -13.65 -16.31
N SER A 421 80.62 -14.24 -15.62
CA SER A 421 80.33 -15.30 -14.63
C SER A 421 79.59 -14.73 -13.42
N VAL A 422 78.97 -15.58 -12.59
CA VAL A 422 78.24 -15.14 -11.39
C VAL A 422 79.13 -14.31 -10.45
N ALA A 423 80.40 -14.69 -10.30
CA ALA A 423 81.35 -13.96 -9.47
C ALA A 423 81.74 -12.60 -10.07
N GLN A 424 81.98 -12.56 -11.37
CA GLN A 424 82.28 -11.34 -12.12
C GLN A 424 81.10 -10.36 -12.09
N LEU A 425 79.88 -10.86 -12.32
CA LEU A 425 78.65 -10.07 -12.26
C LEU A 425 78.44 -9.49 -10.86
N SER A 426 78.61 -10.32 -9.82
CA SER A 426 78.52 -9.87 -8.43
C SER A 426 79.53 -8.77 -8.11
N TYR A 427 80.79 -8.93 -8.54
CA TYR A 427 81.83 -7.94 -8.31
C TYR A 427 81.61 -6.66 -9.12
N PHE A 428 81.12 -6.77 -10.36
CA PHE A 428 80.79 -5.61 -11.19
C PHE A 428 79.69 -4.75 -10.55
N PHE A 429 78.61 -5.38 -10.05
CA PHE A 429 77.58 -4.67 -9.29
C PHE A 429 78.12 -4.06 -7.99
N ALA A 430 79.07 -4.71 -7.31
CA ALA A 430 79.77 -4.11 -6.16
C ALA A 430 80.48 -2.80 -6.54
N LEU A 431 81.23 -2.79 -7.65
CA LEU A 431 81.90 -1.59 -8.15
C LEU A 431 80.92 -0.48 -8.54
N LEU A 432 79.78 -0.84 -9.15
CA LEU A 432 78.72 0.15 -9.48
C LEU A 432 78.11 0.78 -8.22
N ILE A 433 78.01 0.02 -7.12
CA ILE A 433 77.54 0.55 -5.83
C ILE A 433 78.62 1.45 -5.20
N GLU A 434 79.87 0.99 -5.16
CA GLU A 434 81.01 1.74 -4.59
C GLU A 434 81.27 3.06 -5.32
N THR A 435 81.14 3.07 -6.64
CA THR A 435 81.26 4.29 -7.47
C THR A 435 80.03 5.20 -7.39
N GLY A 436 78.97 4.76 -6.71
CA GLY A 436 77.73 5.53 -6.55
C GLY A 436 76.85 5.57 -7.80
N VAL A 437 77.13 4.73 -8.81
CA VAL A 437 76.25 4.53 -9.98
C VAL A 437 74.93 3.88 -9.55
N ILE A 438 75.01 2.90 -8.64
CA ILE A 438 73.83 2.29 -8.00
C ILE A 438 73.76 2.77 -6.55
N LYS A 439 72.71 3.54 -6.22
CA LYS A 439 72.47 4.06 -4.87
C LYS A 439 71.29 3.35 -4.20
N HIS A 440 71.49 2.09 -3.80
CA HIS A 440 70.47 1.31 -3.08
C HIS A 440 70.96 0.92 -1.68
N LYS A 441 70.16 1.21 -0.64
CA LYS A 441 70.57 1.05 0.77
C LYS A 441 70.62 -0.41 1.24
N ASN A 442 69.80 -1.27 0.66
CA ASN A 442 69.72 -2.69 1.04
C ASN A 442 70.45 -3.56 0.02
N GLN A 443 71.52 -4.23 0.44
CA GLN A 443 72.31 -5.13 -0.41
C GLN A 443 71.56 -6.42 -0.75
N ALA A 444 70.67 -6.89 0.12
CA ALA A 444 69.87 -8.10 -0.14
C ALA A 444 68.92 -7.93 -1.32
N ASP A 445 68.34 -6.74 -1.49
CA ASP A 445 67.49 -6.41 -2.64
C ASP A 445 68.27 -6.42 -3.94
N ILE A 446 69.55 -6.01 -3.92
CA ILE A 446 70.43 -6.04 -5.08
C ILE A 446 70.75 -7.49 -5.45
N PHE A 447 71.05 -8.35 -4.47
CA PHE A 447 71.30 -9.78 -4.74
C PHE A 447 70.08 -10.47 -5.33
N ARG A 448 68.89 -10.17 -4.81
CA ARG A 448 67.62 -10.63 -5.37
C ARG A 448 67.41 -10.11 -6.79
N PHE A 449 67.65 -8.82 -7.02
CA PHE A 449 67.55 -8.21 -8.35
C PHE A 449 68.47 -8.91 -9.36
N ILE A 450 69.74 -9.16 -9.03
CA ILE A 450 70.67 -9.86 -9.92
C ILE A 450 70.17 -11.28 -10.21
N SER A 451 69.75 -12.01 -9.17
CA SER A 451 69.23 -13.38 -9.27
C SER A 451 67.97 -13.51 -10.14
N GLU A 452 67.06 -12.54 -10.06
CA GLU A 452 65.79 -12.55 -10.76
C GLU A 452 65.91 -12.11 -12.23
N ASN A 453 66.87 -11.22 -12.54
CA ASN A 453 66.92 -10.57 -13.85
C ASN A 453 68.07 -11.05 -14.75
N PHE A 454 69.09 -11.73 -14.22
CA PHE A 454 70.25 -12.17 -15.00
C PHE A 454 70.42 -13.68 -15.03
N LYS A 455 71.00 -14.16 -16.13
CA LYS A 455 71.54 -15.50 -16.30
C LYS A 455 72.93 -15.42 -16.94
N THR A 456 73.78 -16.42 -16.70
CA THR A 456 75.13 -16.50 -17.31
C THR A 456 75.16 -17.64 -18.32
N ALA A 457 76.17 -17.67 -19.19
CA ALA A 457 76.34 -18.75 -20.17
C ALA A 457 76.29 -20.17 -19.55
N ASN A 458 76.75 -20.31 -18.30
CA ASN A 458 76.84 -21.59 -17.61
C ASN A 458 75.79 -21.76 -16.50
N THR A 459 74.90 -20.78 -16.27
CA THR A 459 73.95 -20.81 -15.14
C THR A 459 72.69 -20.03 -15.45
N ASP A 460 71.61 -20.74 -15.77
CA ASP A 460 70.27 -20.16 -16.03
C ASP A 460 69.58 -19.64 -14.77
N LYS A 461 69.78 -20.32 -13.64
CA LYS A 461 69.23 -19.96 -12.33
C LYS A 461 70.36 -19.64 -11.36
N ILE A 462 70.72 -18.36 -11.29
CA ILE A 462 71.66 -17.85 -10.28
C ILE A 462 70.94 -17.85 -8.92
N SER A 463 71.58 -18.33 -7.86
CA SER A 463 71.04 -18.21 -6.50
C SER A 463 71.49 -16.92 -5.83
N THR A 464 70.60 -16.32 -5.03
CA THR A 464 70.90 -15.12 -4.23
C THR A 464 72.08 -15.34 -3.28
N ASP A 465 72.19 -16.54 -2.71
CA ASP A 465 73.29 -16.88 -1.80
C ASP A 465 74.64 -17.02 -2.52
N SER A 466 74.64 -17.48 -3.77
CA SER A 466 75.86 -17.53 -4.59
C SER A 466 76.38 -16.12 -4.89
N ILE A 467 75.48 -15.20 -5.25
CA ILE A 467 75.82 -13.78 -5.46
C ILE A 467 76.34 -13.18 -4.16
N LYS A 468 75.62 -13.35 -3.05
CA LYS A 468 76.04 -12.84 -1.74
C LYS A 468 77.43 -13.34 -1.35
N SER A 469 77.70 -14.63 -1.49
CA SER A 469 79.01 -15.21 -1.17
C SER A 469 80.12 -14.63 -2.05
N LYS A 470 79.91 -14.53 -3.37
CA LYS A 470 80.89 -13.98 -4.31
C LYS A 470 81.04 -12.46 -4.23
N TYR A 471 80.04 -11.76 -3.68
CA TYR A 471 80.11 -10.33 -3.40
C TYR A 471 81.13 -10.03 -2.30
N TYR A 472 81.12 -10.80 -1.21
CA TYR A 472 82.05 -10.59 -0.09
C TYR A 472 83.39 -11.30 -0.27
N ASN A 473 83.42 -12.44 -0.98
CA ASN A 473 84.62 -13.25 -1.19
C ASN A 473 85.10 -13.18 -2.64
N ILE A 474 85.73 -12.06 -3.01
CA ILE A 474 86.16 -11.79 -4.39
C ILE A 474 87.57 -12.34 -4.63
N GLU A 475 87.70 -13.28 -5.56
CA GLU A 475 88.98 -13.86 -6.00
C GLU A 475 89.77 -12.87 -6.88
N THR A 476 91.11 -12.90 -6.78
CA THR A 476 92.01 -12.02 -7.57
C THR A 476 91.82 -12.19 -9.09
N SER A 477 91.55 -13.42 -9.53
CA SER A 477 91.20 -13.74 -10.92
C SER A 477 89.97 -12.98 -11.41
N THR A 478 88.93 -12.87 -10.57
CA THR A 478 87.69 -12.14 -10.87
C THR A 478 87.94 -10.64 -10.99
N LYS A 479 88.79 -10.08 -10.12
CA LYS A 479 89.17 -8.65 -10.18
C LYS A 479 89.89 -8.32 -11.48
N ASN A 480 90.84 -9.15 -11.89
CA ASN A 480 91.61 -8.93 -13.12
C ASN A 480 90.71 -8.94 -14.36
N VAL A 481 89.80 -9.91 -14.47
CA VAL A 481 88.88 -9.99 -15.63
C VAL A 481 87.93 -8.80 -15.67
N ILE A 482 87.36 -8.38 -14.52
CA ILE A 482 86.50 -7.19 -14.48
C ILE A 482 87.29 -5.92 -14.80
N ARG A 483 88.54 -5.81 -14.34
CA ARG A 483 89.41 -4.67 -14.67
C ARG A 483 89.65 -4.58 -16.18
N GLU A 484 89.97 -5.69 -16.84
CA GLU A 484 90.12 -5.73 -18.30
C GLU A 484 88.83 -5.33 -19.01
N LYS A 485 87.67 -5.82 -18.56
CA LYS A 485 86.37 -5.41 -19.11
C LYS A 485 86.07 -3.93 -18.93
N ILE A 486 86.44 -3.34 -17.79
CA ILE A 486 86.29 -1.90 -17.57
C ILE A 486 87.25 -1.09 -18.46
N ILE A 487 88.49 -1.56 -18.67
CA ILE A 487 89.42 -0.93 -19.62
C ILE A 487 88.89 -1.03 -21.05
N GLU A 488 88.29 -2.16 -21.43
CA GLU A 488 87.61 -2.33 -22.71
C GLU A 488 86.46 -1.32 -22.86
N LEU A 489 85.60 -1.19 -21.84
CA LEU A 489 84.53 -0.18 -21.81
C LEU A 489 85.08 1.25 -21.93
N LEU A 490 86.16 1.59 -21.23
CA LEU A 490 86.84 2.88 -21.36
C LEU A 490 87.41 3.09 -22.77
N GLY A 491 87.94 2.03 -23.39
CA GLY A 491 88.42 2.04 -24.77
C GLY A 491 87.31 2.22 -25.80
N LEU A 492 86.05 1.90 -25.46
CA LEU A 492 84.88 2.19 -26.28
C LEU A 492 84.40 3.64 -26.13
N THR A 493 84.74 4.32 -25.03
CA THR A 493 84.42 5.73 -24.80
C THR A 493 85.45 6.68 -25.43
N LYS A 494 86.05 6.34 -26.59
CA LYS A 494 87.05 7.20 -27.25
C LYS A 494 86.49 8.61 -27.44
N PHE A 495 87.22 9.60 -26.93
CA PHE A 495 87.15 10.98 -27.40
C PHE A 495 88.04 11.14 -28.63
#